data_AF-A0A6C1QU71-F1
#
_entry.id   AF-A0A6C1QU71-F1
#
_cell.length_a   1.000
_cell.length_b   1.000
_cell.length_c   1.000
_cell.angle_alpha   90.00
_cell.angle_beta   90.00
_cell.angle_gamma   90.00
#
_symmetry.space_group_name_H-M   'P 1'
#
loop_
_entity.id
_entity.type
_entity.pdbx_description
1 polymer ?
#
loop_
_entity_poly.entity_id
_entity_poly.type
_entity_poly.pdbx_seq_one_letter_code
_entity_poly.pdbx_strand_id
1 'polypeptide(L)'
;MTLSRTGAGEATITVEMHRVLMEYLADLSGFAGGADMPVFDLAALEARFAAEPGLELLSARTPVPNRLELRFRYADIARVFDAQDAAVRDVFRFSQRGEERTLHLRLTPQSVRALIAFSPAADSMVADILLPPPEQPVTEPDYVAFLSWAFEEYERETPVADIIRGAMIELIIRPDGRVVSQQGGRINGDTVHFSIPIVRLLTLSDRLEYSLTFR
;
A
#
# COMPACT_ATOMS: atom_id res chain seq x y z
N MET A 1 -1.47 -10.29 7.40
CA MET A 1 -2.35 -11.22 6.66
C MET A 1 -2.02 -12.65 7.01
N THR A 2 -3.01 -13.54 6.93
CA THR A 2 -2.84 -15.00 7.00
C THR A 2 -2.84 -15.59 5.60
N LEU A 3 -2.10 -16.67 5.36
CA LEU A 3 -2.02 -17.28 4.03
C LEU A 3 -2.11 -18.80 4.10
N SER A 4 -3.20 -19.37 3.62
CA SER A 4 -3.41 -20.81 3.58
C SER A 4 -2.60 -21.48 2.46
N ARG A 5 -2.54 -22.81 2.50
CA ARG A 5 -1.95 -23.61 1.41
C ARG A 5 -2.66 -23.50 0.07
N THR A 6 -3.89 -23.00 0.05
CA THR A 6 -4.67 -22.76 -1.18
C THR A 6 -4.55 -21.33 -1.68
N GLY A 7 -3.81 -20.47 -1.00
CA GLY A 7 -3.73 -19.03 -1.30
C GLY A 7 -4.86 -18.20 -0.68
N ALA A 8 -5.78 -18.82 0.05
CA ALA A 8 -6.87 -18.12 0.74
C ALA A 8 -6.37 -17.49 2.06
N GLY A 9 -7.09 -16.50 2.57
CA GLY A 9 -6.72 -15.91 3.86
C GLY A 9 -7.55 -14.70 4.26
N GLU A 10 -7.10 -14.07 5.33
CA GLU A 10 -7.62 -12.78 5.78
C GLU A 10 -6.49 -11.77 5.91
N ALA A 11 -6.78 -10.53 5.54
CA ALA A 11 -5.87 -9.41 5.68
C ALA A 11 -6.50 -8.31 6.52
N THR A 12 -5.62 -7.61 7.24
CA THR A 12 -5.93 -6.36 7.89
C THR A 12 -5.01 -5.32 7.28
N ILE A 13 -5.57 -4.22 6.82
CA ILE A 13 -4.84 -3.05 6.36
C ILE A 13 -5.06 -1.96 7.40
N THR A 14 -3.96 -1.35 7.82
CA THR A 14 -3.98 -0.13 8.64
C THR A 14 -3.23 0.93 7.88
N VAL A 15 -3.91 2.02 7.55
CA VAL A 15 -3.30 3.21 6.98
C VAL A 15 -3.27 4.25 8.07
N GLU A 16 -2.08 4.77 8.38
CA GLU A 16 -1.90 5.84 9.35
C GLU A 16 -1.22 7.00 8.63
N MET A 17 -1.92 8.14 8.56
CA MET A 17 -1.41 9.35 7.96
C MET A 17 -0.75 10.22 9.03
N HIS A 18 0.45 10.70 8.72
CA HIS A 18 1.12 11.65 9.58
C HIS A 18 0.37 12.99 9.55
N ARG A 19 0.38 13.72 10.67
CA ARG A 19 -0.33 15.01 10.81
C ARG A 19 0.06 16.03 9.74
N VAL A 20 1.31 16.02 9.28
CA VAL A 20 1.81 16.92 8.22
C VAL A 20 0.98 16.78 6.95
N LEU A 21 0.70 15.54 6.53
CA LEU A 21 -0.14 15.29 5.36
C LEU A 21 -1.59 15.69 5.64
N MET A 22 -2.10 15.45 6.86
CA MET A 22 -3.46 15.84 7.25
C MET A 22 -3.66 17.36 7.19
N GLU A 23 -2.72 18.12 7.77
CA GLU A 23 -2.74 19.60 7.78
C GLU A 23 -2.66 20.13 6.34
N TYR A 24 -1.76 19.57 5.52
CA TYR A 24 -1.65 19.93 4.10
C TYR A 24 -2.94 19.69 3.31
N LEU A 25 -3.57 18.51 3.47
CA LEU A 25 -4.81 18.18 2.79
C LEU A 25 -5.97 19.08 3.24
N ALA A 26 -6.02 19.42 4.54
CA ALA A 26 -7.03 20.33 5.07
C ALA A 26 -6.93 21.71 4.42
N ASP A 27 -5.72 22.26 4.31
CA ASP A 27 -5.51 23.56 3.66
C ASP A 27 -5.93 23.52 2.19
N LEU A 28 -5.52 22.49 1.44
CA LEU A 28 -5.93 22.31 0.04
C LEU A 28 -7.46 22.23 -0.12
N SER A 29 -8.14 21.51 0.79
CA SER A 29 -9.61 21.40 0.76
C SER A 29 -10.31 22.73 1.07
N GLY A 30 -9.73 23.53 1.98
CA GLY A 30 -10.19 24.87 2.31
C GLY A 30 -10.06 25.84 1.13
N PHE A 31 -9.00 25.71 0.32
CA PHE A 31 -8.85 26.45 -0.93
C PHE A 31 -9.86 26.02 -2.00
N ALA A 32 -10.29 24.75 -2.01
CA ALA A 32 -11.23 24.21 -3.00
C ALA A 32 -12.71 24.52 -2.71
N GLY A 33 -13.03 25.24 -1.63
CA GLY A 33 -14.40 25.62 -1.27
C GLY A 33 -15.32 24.45 -0.89
N GLY A 34 -14.75 23.27 -0.61
CA GLY A 34 -15.49 22.06 -0.24
C GLY A 34 -15.68 21.98 1.27
N ALA A 35 -16.90 21.62 1.70
CA ALA A 35 -17.17 21.17 3.07
C ALA A 35 -16.24 20.00 3.43
N ASP A 36 -15.83 19.91 4.72
CA ASP A 36 -15.04 18.84 5.34
C ASP A 36 -15.16 17.50 4.60
N MET A 37 -14.30 17.28 3.60
CA MET A 37 -14.28 16.01 2.88
C MET A 37 -13.49 15.03 3.73
N PRO A 38 -14.10 13.91 4.15
CA PRO A 38 -13.37 12.92 4.93
C PRO A 38 -12.21 12.39 4.10
N VAL A 39 -11.00 12.37 4.66
CA VAL A 39 -9.80 11.88 3.94
C VAL A 39 -9.96 10.42 3.51
N PHE A 40 -10.78 9.66 4.24
CA PHE A 40 -11.19 8.30 3.88
C PHE A 40 -12.68 8.25 3.58
N ASP A 41 -13.05 8.05 2.31
CA ASP A 41 -14.43 7.77 1.90
C ASP A 41 -14.72 6.27 2.07
N LEU A 42 -15.30 5.92 3.22
CA LEU A 42 -15.65 4.53 3.54
C LEU A 42 -16.73 3.97 2.60
N ALA A 43 -17.69 4.79 2.17
CA ALA A 43 -18.78 4.34 1.30
C ALA A 43 -18.25 4.00 -0.10
N ALA A 44 -17.38 4.85 -0.66
CA ALA A 44 -16.71 4.55 -1.93
C ALA A 44 -15.83 3.30 -1.83
N LEU A 45 -15.14 3.12 -0.70
CA LEU A 45 -14.31 1.93 -0.44
C LEU A 45 -15.15 0.66 -0.35
N GLU A 46 -16.25 0.67 0.41
CA GLU A 46 -17.19 -0.45 0.51
C GLU A 46 -17.77 -0.82 -0.86
N ALA A 47 -18.18 0.18 -1.64
CA ALA A 47 -18.67 -0.03 -3.01
C ALA A 47 -17.61 -0.65 -3.92
N ARG A 48 -16.35 -0.23 -3.82
CA ARG A 48 -15.24 -0.83 -4.57
C ARG A 48 -15.02 -2.29 -4.17
N PHE A 49 -14.95 -2.61 -2.87
CA PHE A 49 -14.79 -4.00 -2.42
C PHE A 49 -15.94 -4.91 -2.86
N ALA A 50 -17.17 -4.39 -2.90
CA ALA A 50 -18.33 -5.15 -3.38
C ALA A 50 -18.27 -5.47 -4.89
N ALA A 51 -17.49 -4.70 -5.67
CA ALA A 51 -17.29 -4.91 -7.09
C ALA A 51 -16.18 -5.92 -7.42
N GLU A 52 -15.32 -6.27 -6.46
CA GLU A 52 -14.15 -7.13 -6.67
C GLU A 52 -14.48 -8.62 -6.41
N PRO A 53 -14.51 -9.48 -7.44
CA PRO A 53 -14.78 -10.90 -7.26
C PRO A 53 -13.67 -11.57 -6.44
N GLY A 54 -14.04 -12.26 -5.37
CA GLY A 54 -13.09 -13.00 -4.54
C GLY A 54 -12.51 -12.21 -3.36
N LEU A 55 -12.95 -10.96 -3.17
CA LEU A 55 -12.75 -10.18 -1.95
C LEU A 55 -14.06 -10.08 -1.17
N GLU A 56 -13.99 -10.26 0.13
CA GLU A 56 -15.10 -10.05 1.06
C GLU A 56 -14.65 -9.05 2.13
N LEU A 57 -15.18 -7.83 2.08
CA LEU A 57 -14.91 -6.84 3.11
C LEU A 57 -15.64 -7.23 4.40
N LEU A 58 -14.88 -7.50 5.46
CA LEU A 58 -15.41 -7.89 6.77
C LEU A 58 -15.66 -6.67 7.67
N SER A 59 -14.83 -5.63 7.55
CA SER A 59 -15.02 -4.36 8.25
C SER A 59 -14.19 -3.25 7.61
N ALA A 60 -14.74 -2.03 7.57
CA ALA A 60 -14.00 -0.81 7.29
C ALA A 60 -14.36 0.24 8.34
N ARG A 61 -13.35 0.93 8.90
CA ARG A 61 -13.59 1.98 9.90
C ARG A 61 -12.47 2.99 9.95
N THR A 62 -12.81 4.18 10.43
CA THR A 62 -11.89 5.29 10.69
C THR A 62 -11.90 5.57 12.19
N PRO A 63 -11.11 4.85 13.02
CA PRO A 63 -11.17 5.01 14.48
C PRO A 63 -10.75 6.40 14.95
N VAL A 64 -9.88 7.07 14.20
CA VAL A 64 -9.48 8.47 14.35
C VAL A 64 -9.30 9.08 12.95
N PRO A 65 -9.42 10.41 12.77
CA PRO A 65 -9.46 11.03 11.45
C PRO A 65 -8.29 10.69 10.51
N ASN A 66 -7.10 10.41 11.06
CA ASN A 66 -5.89 10.10 10.29
C ASN A 66 -5.61 8.59 10.16
N ARG A 67 -6.54 7.72 10.55
CA ARG A 67 -6.34 6.26 10.52
C ARG A 67 -7.50 5.54 9.86
N LEU A 68 -7.19 4.69 8.89
CA LEU A 68 -8.12 3.76 8.26
C LEU A 68 -7.76 2.33 8.68
N GLU A 69 -8.77 1.56 9.08
CA GLU A 69 -8.63 0.13 9.34
C GLU A 69 -9.61 -0.66 8.47
N LEU A 70 -9.06 -1.59 7.70
CA LEU A 70 -9.82 -2.50 6.85
C LEU A 70 -9.52 -3.93 7.27
N ARG A 71 -10.53 -4.79 7.23
CA ARG A 71 -10.37 -6.23 7.32
C ARG A 71 -11.15 -6.86 6.19
N PHE A 72 -10.52 -7.75 5.46
CA PHE A 72 -11.16 -8.49 4.38
C PHE A 72 -10.66 -9.92 4.31
N ARG A 73 -11.44 -10.76 3.66
CA ARG A 73 -11.10 -12.13 3.31
C ARG A 73 -10.90 -12.23 1.81
N TYR A 74 -10.01 -13.12 1.40
CA TYR A 74 -9.78 -13.47 0.01
C TYR A 74 -9.74 -14.98 -0.19
N ALA A 75 -10.29 -15.45 -1.30
CA ALA A 75 -10.29 -16.86 -1.66
C ALA A 75 -8.96 -17.32 -2.29
N ASP A 76 -8.27 -16.42 -2.99
CA ASP A 76 -6.98 -16.67 -3.64
C ASP A 76 -6.21 -15.35 -3.75
N ILE A 77 -5.07 -15.25 -3.07
CA ILE A 77 -4.20 -14.07 -3.06
C ILE A 77 -3.72 -13.68 -4.46
N ALA A 78 -3.56 -14.64 -5.37
CA ALA A 78 -3.15 -14.37 -6.75
C ALA A 78 -4.27 -13.68 -7.55
N ARG A 79 -5.52 -13.75 -7.08
CA ARG A 79 -6.71 -13.22 -7.75
C ARG A 79 -7.25 -11.94 -7.14
N VAL A 80 -6.64 -11.45 -6.07
CA VAL A 80 -7.06 -10.21 -5.39
C VAL A 80 -7.12 -9.01 -6.34
N PHE A 81 -6.37 -9.05 -7.45
CA PHE A 81 -6.35 -8.01 -8.47
C PHE A 81 -6.76 -8.50 -9.87
N ASP A 82 -7.47 -9.63 -9.98
CA ASP A 82 -7.84 -10.21 -11.29
C ASP A 82 -8.76 -9.31 -12.12
N ALA A 83 -9.67 -8.55 -11.47
CA ALA A 83 -10.54 -7.61 -12.17
C ALA A 83 -9.77 -6.39 -12.71
N GLN A 84 -8.49 -6.24 -12.36
CA GLN A 84 -7.69 -5.06 -12.63
C GLN A 84 -6.82 -5.20 -13.86
N ASP A 85 -6.16 -4.09 -14.18
CA ASP A 85 -5.12 -4.00 -15.21
C ASP A 85 -4.09 -5.14 -15.02
N ALA A 86 -3.61 -5.67 -16.14
CA ALA A 86 -2.59 -6.71 -16.17
C ALA A 86 -1.34 -6.34 -15.34
N ALA A 87 -1.00 -5.06 -15.23
CA ALA A 87 0.11 -4.57 -14.41
C ALA A 87 -0.04 -4.88 -12.91
N VAL A 88 -1.27 -4.99 -12.40
CA VAL A 88 -1.57 -5.25 -10.97
C VAL A 88 -1.67 -6.75 -10.70
N ARG A 89 -2.14 -7.54 -11.68
CA ARG A 89 -2.26 -9.00 -11.59
C ARG A 89 -0.93 -9.69 -11.28
N ASP A 90 0.17 -9.09 -11.75
CA ASP A 90 1.51 -9.63 -11.53
C ASP A 90 2.13 -9.26 -10.17
N VAL A 91 1.45 -8.44 -9.35
CA VAL A 91 1.96 -8.05 -8.02
C VAL A 91 2.08 -9.25 -7.11
N PHE A 92 1.07 -10.10 -7.06
CA PHE A 92 1.06 -11.31 -6.25
C PHE A 92 1.00 -12.53 -7.15
N ARG A 93 1.99 -13.42 -7.05
CA ARG A 93 1.95 -14.74 -7.68
C ARG A 93 2.04 -15.82 -6.62
N PHE A 94 1.06 -16.70 -6.60
CA PHE A 94 1.03 -17.84 -5.71
C PHE A 94 1.28 -19.13 -6.51
N SER A 95 2.20 -19.96 -6.03
CA SER A 95 2.58 -21.19 -6.72
C SER A 95 2.72 -22.35 -5.75
N GLN A 96 2.54 -23.57 -6.27
CA GLN A 96 2.61 -24.81 -5.52
C GLN A 96 3.55 -25.80 -6.23
N ARG A 97 4.48 -26.37 -5.47
CA ARG A 97 5.35 -27.47 -5.93
C ARG A 97 5.46 -28.53 -4.84
N GLY A 98 4.75 -29.65 -5.01
CA GLY A 98 4.65 -30.68 -3.98
C GLY A 98 4.01 -30.13 -2.70
N GLU A 99 4.72 -30.23 -1.58
CA GLU A 99 4.29 -29.68 -0.28
C GLU A 99 4.61 -28.19 -0.12
N GLU A 100 5.52 -27.65 -0.95
CA GLU A 100 5.91 -26.24 -0.86
C GLU A 100 4.88 -25.33 -1.52
N ARG A 101 4.66 -24.19 -0.88
CA ARG A 101 3.84 -23.08 -1.36
C ARG A 101 4.70 -21.84 -1.36
N THR A 102 4.68 -21.11 -2.47
CA THR A 102 5.47 -19.89 -2.60
C THR A 102 4.59 -18.73 -3.03
N LEU A 103 4.59 -17.68 -2.21
CA LEU A 103 4.07 -16.36 -2.57
C LEU A 103 5.24 -15.52 -3.05
N HIS A 104 5.15 -15.02 -4.27
CA HIS A 104 6.05 -14.01 -4.83
C HIS A 104 5.33 -12.68 -4.90
N LEU A 105 6.03 -11.62 -4.48
CA LEU A 105 5.59 -10.25 -4.63
C LEU A 105 6.53 -9.55 -5.58
N ARG A 106 5.98 -8.92 -6.61
CA ARG A 106 6.77 -8.17 -7.58
C ARG A 106 6.15 -6.80 -7.80
N LEU A 107 6.88 -5.78 -7.40
CA LEU A 107 6.50 -4.39 -7.61
C LEU A 107 7.39 -3.80 -8.70
N THR A 108 6.76 -3.36 -9.78
CA THR A 108 7.35 -2.57 -10.87
C THR A 108 6.76 -1.15 -10.86
N PRO A 109 7.36 -0.17 -11.55
CA PRO A 109 6.83 1.19 -11.57
C PRO A 109 5.42 1.24 -12.18
N GLN A 110 5.13 0.36 -13.14
CA GLN A 110 3.79 0.19 -13.71
C GLN A 110 2.80 -0.35 -12.68
N SER A 111 3.16 -1.40 -11.94
CA SER A 111 2.28 -1.97 -10.92
C SER A 111 2.01 -1.01 -9.77
N VAL A 112 3.01 -0.21 -9.36
CA VAL A 112 2.86 0.81 -8.31
C VAL A 112 1.88 1.89 -8.75
N ARG A 113 2.04 2.41 -9.98
CA ARG A 113 1.10 3.39 -10.53
C ARG A 113 -0.31 2.83 -10.62
N ALA A 114 -0.46 1.60 -11.10
CA ALA A 114 -1.75 0.96 -11.18
C ALA A 114 -2.36 0.75 -9.78
N LEU A 115 -1.58 0.37 -8.76
CA LEU A 115 -2.02 0.29 -7.37
C LEU A 115 -2.48 1.64 -6.81
N ILE A 116 -1.78 2.73 -7.13
CA ILE A 116 -2.17 4.08 -6.71
C ILE A 116 -3.47 4.51 -7.37
N ALA A 117 -3.71 4.13 -8.63
CA ALA A 117 -4.97 4.40 -9.33
C ALA A 117 -6.20 3.77 -8.63
N PHE A 118 -6.01 2.76 -7.77
CA PHE A 118 -7.07 2.21 -6.91
C PHE A 118 -7.39 3.04 -5.68
N SER A 119 -6.61 4.06 -5.38
CA SER A 119 -6.98 5.01 -4.34
C SER A 119 -8.16 5.86 -4.83
N PRO A 120 -9.17 6.14 -3.99
CA PRO A 120 -10.15 7.18 -4.28
C PRO A 120 -9.52 8.55 -4.56
N ALA A 121 -8.28 8.77 -4.09
CA ALA A 121 -7.52 9.99 -4.33
C ALA A 121 -6.77 10.01 -5.69
N ALA A 122 -6.85 8.95 -6.51
CA ALA A 122 -6.09 8.85 -7.75
C ALA A 122 -6.40 9.97 -8.76
N ASP A 123 -7.68 10.35 -8.88
CA ASP A 123 -8.14 11.40 -9.80
C ASP A 123 -8.23 12.77 -9.12
N SER A 124 -7.56 12.95 -7.98
CA SER A 124 -7.59 14.19 -7.22
C SER A 124 -6.41 15.09 -7.59
N MET A 125 -6.62 16.41 -7.51
CA MET A 125 -5.54 17.40 -7.61
C MET A 125 -4.36 17.11 -6.66
N VAL A 126 -4.63 16.45 -5.52
CA VAL A 126 -3.61 16.02 -4.57
C VAL A 126 -2.65 14.99 -5.18
N ALA A 127 -3.17 14.04 -5.97
CA ALA A 127 -2.33 13.05 -6.64
C ALA A 127 -1.41 13.72 -7.66
N ASP A 128 -1.91 14.69 -8.43
CA ASP A 128 -1.10 15.45 -9.39
C ASP A 128 0.02 16.26 -8.73
N ILE A 129 -0.19 16.75 -7.50
CA ILE A 129 0.79 17.57 -6.78
C ILE A 129 1.81 16.69 -6.05
N LEU A 130 1.37 15.61 -5.41
CA LEU A 130 2.20 14.83 -4.49
C LEU A 130 2.90 13.64 -5.13
N LEU A 131 2.36 13.06 -6.19
CA LEU A 131 2.98 11.90 -6.83
C LEU A 131 4.10 12.31 -7.80
N PRO A 132 5.16 11.51 -7.94
CA PRO A 132 6.16 11.75 -8.97
C PRO A 132 5.51 11.76 -10.36
N PRO A 133 5.91 12.68 -11.25
CA PRO A 133 5.38 12.74 -12.61
C PRO A 133 5.66 11.42 -13.34
N PRO A 134 4.67 10.85 -14.07
CA PRO A 134 4.79 9.52 -14.64
C PRO A 134 5.86 9.43 -15.74
N GLU A 135 6.13 10.54 -16.43
CA GLU A 135 7.05 10.62 -17.57
C GLU A 135 8.51 10.89 -17.18
N GLN A 136 8.76 11.32 -15.94
CA GLN A 136 10.09 11.73 -15.48
C GLN A 136 10.47 10.95 -14.22
N PRO A 137 11.38 9.96 -14.33
CA PRO A 137 11.91 9.27 -13.16
C PRO A 137 12.55 10.28 -12.22
N VAL A 138 12.09 10.30 -10.97
CA VAL A 138 12.66 11.12 -9.90
C VAL A 138 13.51 10.22 -9.00
N THR A 139 14.66 10.69 -8.52
CA THR A 139 15.46 9.94 -7.56
C THR A 139 14.89 10.06 -6.14
N GLU A 140 15.20 9.12 -5.25
CA GLU A 140 14.74 9.20 -3.85
C GLU A 140 15.13 10.52 -3.16
N PRO A 141 16.40 11.00 -3.25
CA PRO A 141 16.77 12.28 -2.66
C PRO A 141 16.00 13.46 -3.23
N ASP A 142 15.82 13.52 -4.55
CA ASP A 142 15.12 14.62 -5.21
C ASP A 142 13.64 14.64 -4.82
N TYR A 143 13.00 13.46 -4.74
CA TYR A 143 11.60 13.36 -4.34
C TYR A 143 11.40 13.73 -2.87
N VAL A 144 12.31 13.31 -1.99
CA VAL A 144 12.30 13.75 -0.58
C VAL A 144 12.48 15.26 -0.49
N ALA A 145 13.42 15.85 -1.25
CA ALA A 145 13.63 17.30 -1.25
C ALA A 145 12.39 18.06 -1.75
N PHE A 146 11.77 17.59 -2.83
CA PHE A 146 10.52 18.15 -3.36
C PHE A 146 9.40 18.13 -2.32
N LEU A 147 9.11 16.97 -1.72
CA LEU A 147 8.07 16.86 -0.70
C LEU A 147 8.42 17.63 0.58
N SER A 148 9.71 17.70 0.95
CA SER A 148 10.15 18.48 2.11
C SER A 148 9.88 19.97 1.92
N TRP A 149 10.15 20.48 0.72
CA TRP A 149 9.81 21.85 0.34
C TRP A 149 8.29 22.05 0.31
N ALA A 150 7.53 21.12 -0.29
CA ALA A 150 6.08 21.21 -0.40
C ALA A 150 5.37 21.24 0.97
N PHE A 151 5.96 20.60 1.99
CA PHE A 151 5.40 20.54 3.34
C PHE A 151 6.16 21.36 4.39
N GLU A 152 7.09 22.23 3.97
CA GLU A 152 7.97 22.99 4.89
C GLU A 152 7.18 23.77 5.95
N GLU A 153 6.03 24.35 5.57
CA GLU A 153 5.17 25.14 6.46
C GLU A 153 4.51 24.32 7.60
N TYR A 154 4.46 22.99 7.47
CA TYR A 154 3.85 22.07 8.44
C TYR A 154 4.89 21.41 9.37
N GLU A 155 6.18 21.70 9.15
CA GLU A 155 7.27 21.22 9.99
C GLU A 155 7.09 21.69 11.44
N ARG A 156 7.40 20.81 12.40
CA ARG A 156 7.45 21.17 13.83
C ARG A 156 8.73 20.61 14.44
N GLU A 157 8.60 19.62 15.32
CA GLU A 157 9.71 19.04 16.07
C GLU A 157 10.55 18.07 15.22
N THR A 158 9.89 17.28 14.37
CA THR A 158 10.55 16.34 13.46
C THR A 158 10.68 16.97 12.08
N PRO A 159 11.89 16.98 11.47
CA PRO A 159 12.06 17.44 10.11
C PRO A 159 11.15 16.69 9.14
N VAL A 160 10.53 17.41 8.22
CA VAL A 160 9.61 16.83 7.22
C VAL A 160 10.32 15.75 6.41
N ALA A 161 11.58 15.98 6.05
CA ALA A 161 12.41 15.02 5.33
C ALA A 161 12.53 13.67 6.08
N ASP A 162 12.60 13.70 7.41
CA ASP A 162 12.72 12.48 8.23
C ASP A 162 11.37 11.77 8.35
N ILE A 163 10.26 12.52 8.44
CA ILE A 163 8.91 11.97 8.37
C ILE A 163 8.69 11.24 7.04
N ILE A 164 9.05 11.87 5.92
CA ILE A 164 8.90 11.28 4.57
C ILE A 164 9.76 10.01 4.44
N ARG A 165 11.04 10.06 4.87
CA ARG A 165 11.93 8.89 4.85
C ARG A 165 11.46 7.76 5.77
N GLY A 166 10.78 8.10 6.87
CA GLY A 166 10.22 7.16 7.82
C GLY A 166 8.91 6.50 7.36
N ALA A 167 8.29 6.97 6.28
CA ALA A 167 7.03 6.46 5.79
C ALA A 167 7.21 5.09 5.11
N MET A 168 6.55 4.05 5.65
CA MET A 168 6.75 2.65 5.26
C MET A 168 5.43 1.95 4.94
N ILE A 169 5.50 0.97 4.04
CA ILE A 169 4.52 -0.12 3.94
C ILE A 169 5.10 -1.33 4.66
N GLU A 170 4.39 -1.78 5.69
CA GLU A 170 4.73 -3.00 6.44
C GLU A 170 3.77 -4.12 6.05
N LEU A 171 4.30 -5.16 5.43
CA LEU A 171 3.56 -6.38 5.10
C LEU A 171 4.00 -7.52 5.98
N ILE A 172 3.10 -7.94 6.86
CA ILE A 172 3.31 -9.05 7.80
C ILE A 172 2.47 -10.23 7.34
N ILE A 173 3.10 -11.35 7.00
CA ILE A 173 2.44 -12.56 6.51
C ILE A 173 2.65 -13.70 7.49
N ARG A 174 1.56 -14.33 7.91
CA ARG A 174 1.55 -15.60 8.66
C ARG A 174 1.05 -16.72 7.75
N PRO A 175 1.95 -17.57 7.21
CA PRO A 175 1.52 -18.73 6.43
C PRO A 175 0.93 -19.84 7.32
N ASP A 176 0.03 -20.64 6.75
CA ASP A 176 -0.49 -21.88 7.32
C ASP A 176 0.53 -23.02 7.13
N GLY A 177 1.59 -22.93 7.92
CA GLY A 177 2.70 -23.86 7.85
C GLY A 177 3.98 -23.25 8.36
N ARG A 178 5.07 -24.00 8.20
CA ARG A 178 6.40 -23.54 8.59
C ARG A 178 7.04 -22.81 7.42
N VAL A 179 7.54 -21.60 7.67
CA VAL A 179 8.40 -20.87 6.73
C VAL A 179 9.65 -21.71 6.44
N VAL A 180 9.86 -22.03 5.16
CA VAL A 180 11.01 -22.78 4.66
C VAL A 180 12.10 -21.82 4.21
N SER A 181 11.73 -20.79 3.47
CA SER A 181 12.65 -19.75 3.00
C SER A 181 11.89 -18.44 2.74
N GLN A 182 12.65 -17.36 2.64
CA GLN A 182 12.17 -16.07 2.18
C GLN A 182 13.24 -15.37 1.34
N GLN A 183 12.80 -14.45 0.48
CA GLN A 183 13.66 -13.45 -0.14
C GLN A 183 13.13 -12.05 0.17
N GLY A 184 14.00 -11.19 0.70
CA GLY A 184 13.66 -9.86 1.19
C GLY A 184 12.93 -9.87 2.54
N GLY A 185 12.99 -8.78 3.30
CA GLY A 185 12.38 -8.76 4.63
C GLY A 185 13.03 -9.71 5.64
N ARG A 186 12.30 -10.05 6.71
CA ARG A 186 12.82 -10.80 7.88
C ARG A 186 11.79 -11.78 8.44
N ILE A 187 12.26 -12.91 8.95
CA ILE A 187 11.42 -13.86 9.69
C ILE A 187 11.34 -13.42 11.15
N ASN A 188 10.14 -13.41 11.72
CA ASN A 188 9.91 -13.13 13.14
C ASN A 188 8.97 -14.19 13.72
N GLY A 189 9.52 -15.22 14.35
CA GLY A 189 8.72 -16.35 14.82
C GLY A 189 8.06 -17.11 13.66
N ASP A 190 6.74 -17.08 13.60
CA ASP A 190 5.90 -17.74 12.58
C ASP A 190 5.50 -16.80 11.43
N THR A 191 6.00 -15.57 11.40
CA THR A 191 5.67 -14.58 10.37
C THR A 191 6.87 -14.15 9.55
N VAL A 192 6.59 -13.63 8.35
CA VAL A 192 7.55 -12.89 7.52
C VAL A 192 7.11 -11.43 7.43
N HIS A 193 8.06 -10.52 7.65
CA HIS A 193 7.88 -9.08 7.65
C HIS A 193 8.64 -8.48 6.48
N PHE A 194 7.92 -7.87 5.54
CA PHE A 194 8.48 -7.06 4.47
C PHE A 194 8.23 -5.58 4.77
N SER A 195 9.30 -4.79 4.83
CA SER A 195 9.25 -3.35 5.09
C SER A 195 9.71 -2.61 3.84
N ILE A 196 8.83 -1.78 3.28
CA ILE A 196 9.06 -1.11 1.99
C ILE A 196 8.94 0.40 2.21
N PRO A 197 10.02 1.18 2.07
CA PRO A 197 9.92 2.64 2.11
C PRO A 197 8.99 3.17 1.02
N ILE A 198 8.05 4.03 1.40
CA ILE A 198 7.10 4.63 0.45
C ILE A 198 7.86 5.46 -0.59
N VAL A 199 8.87 6.22 -0.18
CA VAL A 199 9.74 6.97 -1.10
C VAL A 199 10.35 6.04 -2.13
N ARG A 200 10.96 4.93 -1.68
CA ARG A 200 11.55 3.91 -2.58
C ARG A 200 10.55 3.35 -3.57
N LEU A 201 9.32 3.12 -3.12
CA LEU A 201 8.25 2.59 -3.96
C LEU A 201 7.82 3.59 -5.05
N LEU A 202 7.70 4.86 -4.70
CA LEU A 202 7.25 5.92 -5.59
C LEU A 202 8.32 6.33 -6.61
N THR A 203 9.60 6.24 -6.25
CA THR A 203 10.75 6.56 -7.12
C THR A 203 11.38 5.32 -7.74
N LEU A 204 10.63 4.23 -7.83
CA LEU A 204 11.17 2.95 -8.29
C LEU A 204 11.61 3.04 -9.76
N SER A 205 12.88 2.75 -10.03
CA SER A 205 13.45 2.76 -11.38
C SER A 205 13.47 1.40 -12.06
N ASP A 206 13.41 0.32 -11.28
CA ASP A 206 13.41 -1.07 -11.75
C ASP A 206 12.34 -1.86 -10.98
N ARG A 207 12.65 -3.02 -10.39
CA ARG A 207 11.68 -3.84 -9.65
C ARG A 207 12.11 -4.14 -8.22
N LEU A 208 11.12 -4.33 -7.35
CA LEU A 208 11.29 -4.94 -6.05
C LEU A 208 10.68 -6.33 -6.09
N GLU A 209 11.43 -7.33 -5.63
CA GLU A 209 10.98 -8.72 -5.58
C GLU A 209 11.12 -9.23 -4.14
N TYR A 210 10.03 -9.78 -3.62
CA TYR A 210 9.99 -10.48 -2.34
C TYR A 210 9.42 -11.87 -2.54
N SER A 211 9.79 -12.82 -1.69
CA SER A 211 9.15 -14.12 -1.70
C SER A 211 9.10 -14.76 -0.32
N LEU A 212 8.12 -15.63 -0.15
CA LEU A 212 7.93 -16.47 1.02
C LEU A 212 7.58 -17.87 0.55
N THR A 213 8.37 -18.86 0.96
CA THR A 213 8.07 -20.29 0.77
C THR A 213 7.76 -20.96 2.10
N PHE A 214 6.68 -21.74 2.16
CA PHE A 214 6.24 -22.47 3.35
C PHE A 214 5.68 -23.85 3.01
N ARG A 215 5.55 -24.70 4.03
CA ARG A 215 5.02 -26.07 3.93
C ARG A 215 4.21 -26.46 5.15
#